data_AF-A0A8H7UPQ4-F1
#
_entry.id   AF-A0A8H7UPQ4-F1
#
_cell.length_a   1.000
_cell.length_b   1.000
_cell.length_c   1.000
_cell.angle_alpha   90.00
_cell.angle_beta   90.00
_cell.angle_gamma   90.00
#
_symmetry.space_group_name_H-M   'P 1'
#
loop_
_entity.id
_entity.type
_entity.pdbx_description
1 polymer ?
#
loop_
_entity_poly.entity_id
_entity_poly.type
_entity_poly.pdbx_seq_one_letter_code
_entity_poly.pdbx_strand_id
1 'polypeptide(L)'
;MNKPRTRHSINRWSNLLQLFKTKSTKSFDSDQISEICKPWRRRPSAMSDDSALSSTPSEECIIEKVVDQFHNLYTHAVDELAYAQESLGSIYYTNDRDAALEATRNCIDALASWREQGKGNKERERLYDAMKPRIRDLQRQCEALPILSRYSHDA
;
A
#
# COMPACT_ATOMS: atom_id res chain seq x y z
N MET A 1 37.93 -6.46 25.60
CA MET A 1 37.84 -7.13 24.28
C MET A 1 36.43 -6.95 23.73
N ASN A 2 36.32 -6.33 22.56
CA ASN A 2 35.06 -5.92 21.92
C ASN A 2 34.31 -7.10 21.28
N LYS A 3 32.97 -7.12 21.45
CA LYS A 3 31.95 -7.15 20.38
C LYS A 3 30.54 -7.41 20.96
N PRO A 4 29.55 -6.50 20.78
CA PRO A 4 28.16 -6.89 20.69
C PRO A 4 27.81 -7.18 19.22
N ARG A 5 27.19 -8.34 19.00
CA ARG A 5 26.73 -8.82 17.68
C ARG A 5 25.23 -8.53 17.58
N THR A 6 24.84 -7.36 17.08
CA THR A 6 23.44 -7.07 16.73
C THR A 6 23.18 -7.49 15.28
N ARG A 7 22.58 -8.68 15.10
CA ARG A 7 22.08 -9.18 13.80
C ARG A 7 20.57 -9.39 13.87
N HIS A 8 19.77 -8.33 14.00
CA HIS A 8 18.30 -8.45 13.96
C HIS A 8 17.57 -7.52 12.97
N SER A 9 18.23 -6.58 12.27
CA SER A 9 17.53 -5.67 11.32
C SER A 9 17.26 -6.27 9.92
N ILE A 10 18.12 -7.16 9.43
CA ILE A 10 18.17 -7.56 8.00
C ILE A 10 16.93 -8.38 7.53
N ASN A 11 16.15 -8.97 8.44
CA ASN A 11 15.03 -9.85 8.05
C ASN A 11 13.68 -9.13 7.88
N ARG A 12 13.52 -7.89 8.37
CA ARG A 12 12.21 -7.23 8.41
C ARG A 12 11.75 -6.74 7.03
N TRP A 13 12.67 -6.21 6.24
CA TRP A 13 12.47 -5.80 4.84
C TRP A 13 12.15 -6.95 3.89
N SER A 14 12.79 -8.10 4.13
CA SER A 14 12.55 -9.30 3.33
C SER A 14 11.11 -9.78 3.50
N ASN A 15 10.53 -9.65 4.70
CA ASN A 15 9.13 -10.02 4.97
C ASN A 15 8.13 -9.04 4.35
N LEU A 16 8.38 -7.72 4.41
CA LEU A 16 7.52 -6.73 3.76
C LEU A 16 7.57 -6.83 2.23
N LEU A 17 8.75 -7.02 1.65
CA LEU A 17 8.87 -7.32 0.22
C LEU A 17 8.30 -8.70 -0.14
N GLN A 18 8.25 -9.64 0.80
CA GLN A 18 7.55 -10.92 0.61
C GLN A 18 6.03 -10.76 0.57
N LEU A 19 5.43 -9.88 1.37
CA LEU A 19 4.02 -9.49 1.23
C LEU A 19 3.71 -9.00 -0.20
N PHE A 20 4.66 -8.32 -0.84
CA PHE A 20 4.54 -7.90 -2.24
C PHE A 20 5.05 -8.93 -3.27
N LYS A 21 5.70 -10.02 -2.87
CA LYS A 21 6.14 -11.10 -3.76
C LYS A 21 5.22 -12.30 -3.77
N THR A 22 4.27 -12.43 -2.84
CA THR A 22 3.28 -13.49 -2.89
C THR A 22 2.47 -13.31 -4.19
N LYS A 23 2.59 -14.34 -5.02
CA LYS A 23 2.07 -14.38 -6.38
C LYS A 23 0.56 -14.30 -6.34
N SER A 24 0.06 -13.44 -7.23
CA SER A 24 -1.24 -13.55 -7.90
C SER A 24 -1.67 -15.01 -8.13
N THR A 25 -3.00 -15.20 -8.13
CA THR A 25 -3.80 -16.41 -8.37
C THR A 25 -4.09 -17.34 -7.18
N LYS A 26 -4.86 -16.83 -6.21
CA LYS A 26 -5.99 -17.53 -5.56
C LYS A 26 -6.60 -16.61 -4.52
N SER A 27 -7.93 -16.55 -4.50
CA SER A 27 -8.81 -16.02 -3.44
C SER A 27 -8.05 -15.47 -2.23
N PHE A 28 -7.98 -14.14 -2.12
CA PHE A 28 -7.45 -13.47 -0.95
C PHE A 28 -8.49 -13.61 0.16
N ASP A 29 -8.40 -14.69 0.94
CA ASP A 29 -9.26 -14.93 2.10
C ASP A 29 -9.01 -13.82 3.13
N SER A 30 -9.99 -12.93 3.28
CA SER A 30 -10.04 -11.83 4.26
C SER A 30 -9.83 -12.28 5.71
N ASP A 31 -10.00 -13.57 6.01
CA ASP A 31 -9.91 -14.10 7.37
C ASP A 31 -8.49 -14.14 7.93
N GLN A 32 -7.44 -14.18 7.09
CA GLN A 32 -6.05 -14.20 7.58
C GLN A 32 -5.52 -12.86 8.09
N ILE A 33 -6.18 -11.74 7.78
CA ILE A 33 -5.77 -10.40 8.25
C ILE A 33 -6.24 -10.16 9.69
N SER A 34 -7.33 -10.81 10.09
CA SER A 34 -7.95 -10.63 11.41
C SER A 34 -7.11 -11.15 12.58
N GLU A 35 -6.18 -12.08 12.35
CA GLU A 35 -5.32 -12.64 13.41
C GLU A 35 -4.12 -11.75 13.79
N ILE A 36 -3.70 -10.84 12.89
CA ILE A 36 -2.52 -9.99 13.10
C ILE A 36 -2.91 -8.65 13.76
N CYS A 37 -4.16 -8.24 13.64
CA CYS A 37 -4.73 -7.05 14.30
C CYS A 37 -5.30 -7.35 15.69
N LYS A 38 -4.59 -8.11 16.54
CA LYS A 38 -4.95 -8.20 17.96
C LYS A 38 -4.67 -6.84 18.63
N PRO A 39 -5.67 -6.21 19.27
CA PRO A 39 -5.58 -4.85 19.77
C PRO A 39 -4.61 -4.79 20.95
N TRP A 40 -3.52 -4.06 20.77
CA TRP A 40 -2.57 -3.74 21.82
C TRP A 40 -3.32 -3.06 22.97
N ARG A 41 -3.59 -3.83 24.03
CA ARG A 41 -4.08 -3.28 25.30
C ARG A 41 -3.11 -2.19 25.74
N ARG A 42 -3.66 -0.98 25.89
CA ARG A 42 -3.03 0.17 26.54
C ARG A 42 -2.35 -0.28 27.84
N ARG A 43 -1.04 -0.08 27.95
CA ARG A 43 -0.33 -0.10 29.23
C ARG A 43 0.05 1.35 29.59
N PRO A 44 -0.34 1.87 30.77
CA PRO A 44 -0.04 3.24 31.14
C PRO A 44 1.38 3.38 31.73
N SER A 45 1.98 4.52 31.40
CA SER A 45 2.94 5.36 32.13
C SER A 45 3.94 4.70 33.10
N ALA A 46 5.23 4.82 32.77
CA ALA A 46 6.33 4.92 33.75
C ALA A 46 7.35 5.96 33.27
N MET A 47 7.87 6.74 34.23
CA MET A 47 8.52 8.04 34.08
C MET A 47 9.99 8.00 33.59
N SER A 48 10.41 9.17 33.06
CA SER A 48 11.78 9.70 32.95
C SER A 48 12.71 8.98 31.96
N ASP A 49 13.70 9.58 31.29
CA ASP A 49 14.41 10.85 31.48
C ASP A 49 15.07 11.27 30.15
N ASP A 50 15.42 12.55 30.08
CA ASP A 50 16.45 13.23 29.30
C ASP A 50 17.08 12.58 28.05
N SER A 51 16.85 13.22 26.90
CA SER A 51 17.89 13.65 25.95
C SER A 51 17.25 13.86 24.57
N ALA A 52 16.89 15.09 24.27
CA ALA A 52 16.49 15.52 22.93
C ALA A 52 17.72 15.56 22.00
N LEU A 53 18.22 14.39 21.60
CA LEU A 53 19.11 14.26 20.45
C LEU A 53 18.25 14.39 19.20
N SER A 54 18.38 15.54 18.53
CA SER A 54 17.92 15.79 17.16
C SER A 54 18.36 14.63 16.26
N SER A 55 17.48 13.64 16.14
CA SER A 55 17.71 12.44 15.36
C SER A 55 17.17 12.75 13.98
N THR A 56 18.06 13.11 13.06
CA THR A 56 17.73 13.02 11.63
C THR A 56 17.19 11.61 11.40
N PRO A 57 16.00 11.44 10.83
CA PRO A 57 15.41 10.12 10.66
C PRO A 57 16.37 9.29 9.81
N SER A 58 16.82 8.16 10.35
CA SER A 58 17.62 7.18 9.60
C SER A 58 16.90 6.85 8.30
N GLU A 59 17.63 6.68 7.19
CA GLU A 59 17.05 6.36 5.88
C GLU A 59 16.16 5.11 5.92
N GLU A 60 16.48 4.13 6.78
CA GLU A 60 15.62 2.97 7.05
C GLU A 60 14.20 3.37 7.53
N CYS A 61 14.11 4.35 8.43
CA CYS A 61 12.82 4.84 8.95
C CYS A 61 12.00 5.54 7.86
N ILE A 62 12.67 6.21 6.91
CA ILE A 62 12.01 6.88 5.78
C ILE A 62 11.42 5.85 4.83
N ILE A 63 12.16 4.79 4.52
CA ILE A 63 11.68 3.74 3.63
C ILE A 63 10.52 2.96 4.28
N GLU A 64 10.52 2.75 5.61
CA GLU A 64 9.49 1.94 6.29
C GLU A 64 8.14 2.66 6.20
N LYS A 65 8.14 3.96 6.50
CA LYS A 65 6.96 4.82 6.35
C LYS A 65 6.42 4.84 4.93
N VAL A 66 7.30 4.79 3.94
CA VAL A 66 6.90 4.80 2.53
C VAL A 66 6.28 3.47 2.12
N VAL A 67 6.84 2.36 2.59
CA VAL A 67 6.24 1.03 2.36
C VAL A 67 4.83 0.98 2.96
N ASP A 68 4.66 1.45 4.19
CA ASP A 68 3.35 1.50 4.85
C ASP A 68 2.38 2.40 4.07
N GLN A 69 2.86 3.56 3.60
CA GLN A 69 2.06 4.47 2.78
C GLN A 69 1.59 3.82 1.48
N PHE A 70 2.49 3.14 0.74
CA PHE A 70 2.12 2.44 -0.49
C PHE A 70 1.16 1.29 -0.22
N HIS A 71 1.38 0.54 0.86
CA HIS A 71 0.47 -0.52 1.26
C HIS A 71 -0.94 0.02 1.49
N ASN A 72 -1.06 1.10 2.25
CA ASN A 72 -2.36 1.72 2.55
C ASN A 72 -3.06 2.25 1.29
N LEU A 73 -2.32 2.93 0.41
CA LEU A 73 -2.86 3.43 -0.86
C LEU A 73 -3.32 2.27 -1.75
N TYR A 74 -2.52 1.22 -1.87
CA TYR A 74 -2.84 0.05 -2.67
C TYR A 74 -4.07 -0.68 -2.14
N THR A 75 -4.14 -0.94 -0.84
CA THR A 75 -5.30 -1.60 -0.21
C THR A 75 -6.56 -0.77 -0.38
N HIS A 76 -6.50 0.54 -0.13
CA HIS A 76 -7.63 1.43 -0.35
C HIS A 76 -8.13 1.37 -1.80
N ALA A 77 -7.23 1.40 -2.78
CA ALA A 77 -7.62 1.34 -4.18
C ALA A 77 -8.18 -0.04 -4.60
N VAL A 78 -7.75 -1.12 -3.96
CA VAL A 78 -8.36 -2.45 -4.11
C VAL A 78 -9.78 -2.48 -3.54
N ASP A 79 -10.01 -1.87 -2.37
CA ASP A 79 -11.33 -1.81 -1.75
C ASP A 79 -12.30 -0.99 -2.61
N GLU A 80 -11.89 0.19 -3.11
CA GLU A 80 -12.72 1.00 -4.01
C GLU A 80 -13.04 0.27 -5.32
N LEU A 81 -12.09 -0.48 -5.87
CA LEU A 81 -12.34 -1.34 -7.04
C LEU A 81 -13.37 -2.43 -6.72
N ALA A 82 -13.31 -3.05 -5.53
CA ALA A 82 -14.28 -4.05 -5.11
C ALA A 82 -15.68 -3.42 -4.98
N TYR A 83 -15.79 -2.25 -4.35
CA TYR A 83 -17.07 -1.53 -4.27
C TYR A 83 -17.64 -1.20 -5.65
N ALA A 84 -16.80 -0.73 -6.59
CA ALA A 84 -17.23 -0.49 -7.96
C ALA A 84 -17.74 -1.77 -8.65
N GLN A 85 -17.11 -2.92 -8.41
CA GLN A 85 -17.56 -4.20 -8.97
C GLN A 85 -18.89 -4.67 -8.35
N GLU A 86 -19.04 -4.55 -7.03
CA GLU A 86 -20.25 -4.93 -6.30
C GLU A 86 -21.45 -4.05 -6.65
N SER A 87 -21.21 -2.78 -6.93
CA SER A 87 -22.26 -1.83 -7.24
C SER A 87 -22.64 -1.81 -8.72
N LEU A 88 -22.10 -2.71 -9.55
CA LEU A 88 -22.46 -2.85 -10.97
C LEU A 88 -23.98 -2.95 -11.18
N GLY A 89 -24.51 -2.12 -12.07
CA GLY A 89 -25.95 -2.04 -12.37
C GLY A 89 -26.77 -1.27 -11.32
N SER A 90 -26.15 -0.84 -10.23
CA SER A 90 -26.78 0.09 -9.27
C SER A 90 -26.62 1.55 -9.70
N ILE A 91 -27.38 2.44 -9.07
CA ILE A 91 -27.26 3.89 -9.24
C ILE A 91 -25.93 4.46 -8.70
N TYR A 92 -25.27 3.72 -7.80
CA TYR A 92 -24.02 4.14 -7.16
C TYR A 92 -22.78 3.81 -7.99
N TYR A 93 -22.91 2.88 -8.95
CA TYR A 93 -21.82 2.39 -9.78
C TYR A 93 -20.92 3.48 -10.38
N THR A 94 -21.53 4.55 -10.90
CA THR A 94 -20.75 5.64 -11.53
C THR A 94 -19.80 6.27 -10.52
N ASN A 95 -20.28 6.53 -9.31
CA ASN A 95 -19.49 7.18 -8.27
C ASN A 95 -18.42 6.23 -7.73
N ASP A 96 -18.76 4.96 -7.51
CA ASP A 96 -17.81 3.98 -6.98
C ASP A 96 -16.71 3.68 -8.02
N ARG A 97 -17.06 3.64 -9.31
CA ARG A 97 -16.08 3.55 -10.40
C ARG A 97 -15.14 4.74 -10.41
N ASP A 98 -15.66 5.95 -10.23
CA ASP A 98 -14.84 7.16 -10.19
C ASP A 98 -13.91 7.17 -8.96
N ALA A 99 -14.38 6.71 -7.80
CA ALA A 99 -13.57 6.55 -6.59
C ALA A 99 -12.44 5.52 -6.80
N ALA A 100 -12.72 4.39 -7.44
CA ALA A 100 -11.71 3.37 -7.78
C ALA A 100 -10.62 3.93 -8.73
N LEU A 101 -11.01 4.75 -9.71
CA LEU A 101 -10.09 5.42 -10.62
C LEU A 101 -9.23 6.46 -9.88
N GLU A 102 -9.82 7.24 -8.98
CA GLU A 102 -9.11 8.22 -8.17
C GLU A 102 -8.10 7.56 -7.22
N ALA A 103 -8.51 6.52 -6.50
CA ALA A 103 -7.63 5.79 -5.59
C ALA A 103 -6.46 5.13 -6.34
N THR A 104 -6.71 4.60 -7.54
CA THR A 104 -5.67 4.06 -8.41
C THR A 104 -4.71 5.15 -8.90
N ARG A 105 -5.23 6.33 -9.26
CA ARG A 105 -4.39 7.48 -9.65
C ARG A 105 -3.48 7.93 -8.51
N ASN A 106 -4.00 7.96 -7.28
CA ASN A 106 -3.20 8.28 -6.10
C ASN A 106 -2.02 7.30 -5.90
N CYS A 107 -2.22 6.01 -6.21
CA CYS A 107 -1.13 5.04 -6.20
C CYS A 107 -0.07 5.35 -7.27
N ILE A 108 -0.49 5.71 -8.49
CA ILE A 108 0.41 6.05 -9.60
C ILE A 108 1.23 7.31 -9.27
N ASP A 109 0.58 8.35 -8.77
CA ASP A 109 1.20 9.63 -8.44
C ASP A 109 2.20 9.48 -7.27
N ALA A 110 1.87 8.66 -6.26
CA ALA A 110 2.79 8.31 -5.20
C ALA A 110 4.02 7.56 -5.73
N LEU A 111 3.84 6.60 -6.65
CA LEU A 111 4.93 5.83 -7.25
C LEU A 111 5.85 6.71 -8.10
N ALA A 112 5.29 7.66 -8.84
CA ALA A 112 6.05 8.64 -9.63
C ALA A 112 6.87 9.55 -8.71
N SER A 113 6.25 10.12 -7.68
CA SER A 113 6.90 10.99 -6.69
C SER A 113 8.06 10.28 -5.99
N TRP A 114 7.86 9.01 -5.61
CA TRP A 114 8.91 8.20 -4.98
C TRP A 114 10.11 7.96 -5.88
N ARG A 115 9.86 7.69 -7.18
CA ARG A 115 10.92 7.47 -8.17
C ARG A 115 11.77 8.72 -8.37
N GLU A 116 11.16 9.90 -8.36
CA GLU A 116 11.87 11.17 -8.53
C GLU A 116 12.77 11.49 -7.34
N GLN A 117 12.29 11.23 -6.12
CA GLN A 117 13.02 11.47 -4.88
C GLN A 117 14.17 10.48 -4.64
N GLY A 118 14.20 9.33 -5.34
CA GLY A 118 15.00 8.15 -4.98
C GLY A 118 16.09 7.73 -5.96
N LYS A 119 16.45 8.52 -6.97
CA LYS A 119 17.44 8.13 -7.98
C LYS A 119 18.79 7.79 -7.32
N GLY A 120 19.26 6.55 -7.53
CA GLY A 120 20.55 6.06 -7.01
C GLY A 120 20.47 5.22 -5.73
N ASN A 121 19.30 5.10 -5.10
CA ASN A 121 19.11 4.21 -3.95
C ASN A 121 18.55 2.84 -4.39
N LYS A 122 19.37 1.79 -4.25
CA LYS A 122 19.03 0.41 -4.66
C LYS A 122 17.80 -0.15 -3.95
N GLU A 123 17.52 0.25 -2.72
CA GLU A 123 16.36 -0.24 -1.97
C GLU A 123 15.08 0.42 -2.46
N ARG A 124 15.14 1.72 -2.77
CA ARG A 124 14.02 2.44 -3.39
C ARG A 124 13.70 1.89 -4.78
N GLU A 125 14.72 1.57 -5.57
CA GLU A 125 14.56 0.92 -6.88
C GLU A 125 13.88 -0.45 -6.75
N ARG A 126 14.29 -1.27 -5.79
CA ARG A 126 13.64 -2.57 -5.53
C ARG A 126 12.18 -2.44 -5.14
N LEU A 127 11.84 -1.45 -4.31
CA LEU A 127 10.45 -1.18 -3.93
C LEU A 127 9.63 -0.72 -5.13
N TYR A 128 10.20 0.18 -5.94
CA TYR A 128 9.57 0.64 -7.18
C TYR A 128 9.30 -0.53 -8.13
N ASP A 129 10.28 -1.39 -8.37
CA ASP A 129 10.16 -2.57 -9.24
C ASP A 129 9.13 -3.58 -8.72
N ALA A 130 8.98 -3.70 -7.40
CA ALA A 130 7.97 -4.55 -6.78
C ALA A 130 6.55 -3.98 -6.90
N MET A 131 6.37 -2.67 -6.74
CA MET A 131 5.06 -2.01 -6.73
C MET A 131 4.52 -1.71 -8.13
N LYS A 132 5.40 -1.36 -9.07
CA LYS A 132 5.04 -1.00 -10.45
C LYS A 132 4.13 -2.02 -11.15
N PRO A 133 4.42 -3.33 -11.17
CA PRO A 133 3.53 -4.29 -11.84
C PRO A 133 2.17 -4.37 -11.17
N ARG A 134 2.10 -4.28 -9.84
CA ARG A 134 0.84 -4.36 -9.09
C ARG A 134 -0.07 -3.17 -9.36
N ILE A 135 0.49 -1.96 -9.35
CA ILE A 135 -0.26 -0.73 -9.69
C ILE A 135 -0.74 -0.78 -11.15
N ARG A 136 0.09 -1.33 -12.07
CA ARG A 136 -0.31 -1.53 -13.46
C ARG A 136 -1.48 -2.52 -13.61
N ASP A 137 -1.46 -3.61 -12.84
CA ASP A 137 -2.54 -4.59 -12.86
C ASP A 137 -3.84 -4.03 -12.25
N LEU A 138 -3.73 -3.21 -11.21
CA LEU A 138 -4.85 -2.47 -10.64
C LEU A 138 -5.44 -1.49 -11.65
N GLN A 139 -4.60 -0.69 -12.30
CA GLN A 139 -5.02 0.22 -13.37
C GLN A 139 -5.77 -0.51 -14.49
N ARG A 140 -5.25 -1.65 -14.95
CA ARG A 140 -5.93 -2.45 -15.97
C ARG A 140 -7.32 -2.90 -15.52
N GLN A 141 -7.48 -3.28 -14.25
CA GLN A 141 -8.78 -3.70 -13.72
C GLN A 141 -9.76 -2.54 -13.64
N CYS A 142 -9.32 -1.35 -13.24
CA CYS A 142 -10.16 -0.15 -13.25
C CYS A 142 -10.56 0.27 -14.68
N GLU A 143 -9.64 0.17 -15.65
CA GLU A 143 -9.92 0.45 -17.07
C GLU A 143 -10.90 -0.56 -17.69
N ALA A 144 -10.94 -1.79 -17.17
CA ALA A 144 -11.86 -2.83 -17.61
C ALA A 144 -13.29 -2.64 -17.06
N LEU A 145 -13.51 -1.71 -16.11
CA LEU A 145 -14.83 -1.41 -15.58
C LEU A 145 -15.73 -0.78 -16.66
N PRO A 146 -16.94 -1.31 -16.91
CA PRO A 146 -17.82 -0.83 -17.97
C PRO A 146 -18.19 0.65 -17.78
N ILE A 147 -18.27 1.40 -18.88
CA ILE A 147 -18.79 2.77 -18.86
C ILE A 147 -20.29 2.67 -19.09
N LEU A 148 -21.08 2.86 -18.03
CA LEU A 148 -22.53 2.97 -18.18
C LEU A 148 -22.86 4.35 -18.76
N SER A 149 -23.04 4.41 -20.08
CA SER A 149 -23.72 5.54 -20.72
C SER A 149 -25.13 5.63 -20.14
N ARG A 150 -25.43 6.70 -19.41
CA ARG A 150 -26.79 6.95 -18.86
C ARG A 150 -27.82 7.29 -19.96
N TYR A 151 -27.46 7.22 -21.24
CA TYR A 151 -28.34 7.57 -22.35
C TYR A 151 -28.24 6.56 -23.50
N SER A 152 -29.27 5.72 -23.59
CA SER A 152 -29.81 5.21 -24.85
C SER A 152 -31.33 5.12 -24.66
N HIS A 153 -31.96 6.29 -24.59
CA HIS A 153 -33.41 6.45 -24.67
C HIS A 153 -33.70 7.23 -25.95
N ASP A 154 -33.32 6.66 -27.09
CA ASP A 154 -33.77 7.09 -28.41
C ASP A 154 -34.23 5.83 -29.16
N ALA A 155 -35.53 5.54 -29.05
CA ALA A 155 -36.43 4.98 -30.08
C ALA A 155 -37.81 4.72 -29.47
#